data_AF-A0A1G5Y554-F1
#
_entry.id   AF-A0A1G5Y554-F1
#
_cell.length_a   1.000
_cell.length_b   1.000
_cell.length_c   1.000
_cell.angle_alpha   90.00
_cell.angle_beta   90.00
_cell.angle_gamma   90.00
#
_symmetry.space_group_name_H-M   'P 1'
#
loop_
_entity.id
_entity.type
_entity.pdbx_description
1 polymer ?
#
loop_
_entity_poly.entity_id
_entity_poly.type
_entity_poly.pdbx_seq_one_letter_code
_entity_poly.pdbx_strand_id
1 'polypeptide(L)'
;MLAQQGLLQQVGRMKQLALTLLVSVSVIAQCNPSFSKDRKITGTIRGFECGDNCYLTIVDRKKAEQVGLCAAPECESWNEQTVMPSRYKGKRVTVTVGQGQQVDDSGNVMGEMMAFKKIIFLD
;
A
#
# COMPACT_ATOMS: atom_id res chain seq x y z
N MET A 1 -26.15 54.68 20.24
CA MET A 1 -25.39 55.54 19.32
C MET A 1 -24.98 54.68 18.14
N LEU A 2 -25.64 54.86 16.98
CA LEU A 2 -25.44 54.10 15.74
C LEU A 2 -25.01 55.11 14.68
N ALA A 3 -23.86 54.91 14.06
CA ALA A 3 -23.41 55.70 12.92
C ALA A 3 -23.99 55.09 11.64
N GLN A 4 -24.77 55.88 10.90
CA GLN A 4 -25.47 55.51 9.69
C GLN A 4 -25.13 56.57 8.64
N GLN A 5 -24.40 56.22 7.58
CA GLN A 5 -24.17 57.09 6.43
C GLN A 5 -24.30 56.27 5.15
N GLY A 6 -25.41 56.48 4.45
CA GLY A 6 -25.52 56.21 3.02
C GLY A 6 -25.29 57.52 2.26
N LEU A 7 -24.57 57.46 1.14
CA LEU A 7 -24.57 58.52 0.15
C LEU A 7 -24.52 57.91 -1.26
N LEU A 8 -25.58 58.17 -2.01
CA LEU A 8 -25.74 57.93 -3.44
C LEU A 8 -24.79 58.83 -4.24
N GLN A 9 -24.18 58.32 -5.32
CA GLN A 9 -23.98 59.13 -6.53
C GLN A 9 -23.78 58.27 -7.78
N GLN A 10 -24.42 58.74 -8.85
CA GLN A 10 -24.74 58.06 -10.10
C GLN A 10 -23.68 58.22 -11.19
N VAL A 11 -23.55 57.15 -11.99
CA VAL A 11 -23.55 57.06 -13.47
C VAL A 11 -22.61 57.99 -14.27
N GLY A 12 -21.60 57.38 -14.91
CA GLY A 12 -20.84 57.94 -16.03
C GLY A 12 -20.42 56.84 -17.01
N ARG A 13 -20.87 56.98 -18.26
CA ARG A 13 -20.80 56.03 -19.39
C ARG A 13 -19.45 56.14 -20.11
N MET A 14 -18.70 55.03 -20.31
CA MET A 14 -17.61 55.03 -21.31
C MET A 14 -17.38 53.67 -21.99
N LYS A 15 -17.00 53.75 -23.25
CA LYS A 15 -17.10 52.79 -24.36
C LYS A 15 -16.21 51.53 -24.25
N GLN A 16 -16.74 50.43 -24.79
CA GLN A 16 -16.13 49.32 -25.54
C GLN A 16 -14.62 49.04 -25.38
N LEU A 17 -14.28 47.77 -25.08
CA LEU A 17 -13.48 46.89 -25.96
C LEU A 17 -13.48 45.46 -25.42
N ALA A 18 -13.70 44.49 -26.30
CA ALA A 18 -13.81 43.06 -26.01
C ALA A 18 -12.45 42.44 -25.64
N LEU A 19 -12.42 41.42 -24.76
CA LEU A 19 -11.39 40.37 -24.80
C LEU A 19 -11.81 39.09 -24.03
N THR A 20 -12.26 38.11 -24.82
CA THR A 20 -12.02 36.65 -24.76
C THR A 20 -11.88 35.88 -23.42
N LEU A 21 -12.70 34.83 -23.34
CA LEU A 21 -12.38 33.41 -23.10
C LEU A 21 -11.87 32.98 -21.71
N LEU A 22 -12.71 32.27 -20.96
CA LEU A 22 -12.26 31.40 -19.86
C LEU A 22 -12.88 30.00 -19.97
N VAL A 23 -12.16 29.15 -20.70
CA VAL A 23 -11.84 27.73 -20.46
C VAL A 23 -12.87 26.95 -19.62
N SER A 24 -13.62 26.07 -20.29
CA SER A 24 -14.29 24.94 -19.66
C SER A 24 -13.27 24.07 -18.93
N VAL A 25 -13.32 24.06 -17.59
CA VAL A 25 -12.48 23.22 -16.74
C VAL A 25 -12.93 21.77 -16.93
N SER A 26 -12.22 21.01 -17.75
CA SER A 26 -12.33 19.56 -17.80
C SER A 26 -11.81 18.99 -16.49
N VAL A 27 -12.70 18.56 -15.61
CA VAL A 27 -12.34 17.78 -14.43
C VAL A 27 -11.93 16.39 -14.91
N ILE A 28 -10.64 16.22 -15.21
CA ILE A 28 -10.09 14.88 -15.44
C ILE A 28 -9.96 14.24 -14.07
N ALA A 29 -10.93 13.39 -13.71
CA ALA A 29 -10.81 12.48 -12.59
C ALA A 29 -9.62 11.55 -12.86
N GLN A 30 -8.47 11.87 -12.27
CA GLN A 30 -7.26 11.05 -12.36
C GLN A 30 -7.44 9.83 -11.46
N CYS A 31 -8.08 8.79 -11.97
CA CYS A 31 -7.94 7.43 -11.45
C CYS A 31 -6.54 6.94 -11.81
N ASN A 32 -5.50 7.43 -11.12
CA ASN A 32 -4.19 6.83 -11.22
C ASN A 32 -4.25 5.47 -10.50
N PRO A 33 -4.00 4.34 -11.18
CA PRO A 33 -3.76 3.10 -10.47
C PRO A 33 -2.56 3.34 -9.56
N SER A 34 -2.79 3.27 -8.24
CA SER A 34 -1.73 3.31 -7.25
C SER A 34 -0.96 1.99 -7.34
N PHE A 35 -0.07 1.90 -8.33
CA PHE A 35 1.02 0.95 -8.29
C PHE A 35 1.94 1.40 -7.16
N SER A 36 1.56 1.07 -5.94
CA SER A 36 2.44 1.15 -4.78
C SER A 36 3.70 0.40 -5.16
N LYS A 37 4.81 1.14 -5.29
CA LYS A 37 6.12 0.59 -5.64
C LYS A 37 6.40 -0.54 -4.67
N ASP A 38 6.46 -1.77 -5.19
CA ASP A 38 6.75 -3.00 -4.44
C ASP A 38 7.74 -2.76 -3.30
N ARG A 39 7.24 -2.76 -2.07
CA ARG A 39 8.05 -2.44 -0.89
C ARG A 39 9.00 -3.61 -0.65
N LYS A 40 10.28 -3.34 -0.51
CA LYS A 40 11.28 -4.36 -0.17
C LYS A 40 11.67 -4.29 1.30
N ILE A 41 11.82 -5.45 1.93
CA ILE A 41 12.37 -5.58 3.29
C ILE A 41 13.59 -6.49 3.22
N THR A 42 14.71 -6.05 3.80
CA THR A 42 15.85 -6.93 4.04
C THR A 42 15.87 -7.33 5.50
N GLY A 43 16.07 -8.61 5.78
CA GLY A 43 16.12 -9.13 7.13
C GLY A 43 16.64 -10.56 7.19
N THR A 44 16.33 -11.22 8.30
CA THR A 44 16.67 -12.63 8.57
C THR A 44 15.39 -13.42 8.82
N ILE A 45 15.28 -14.61 8.22
CA ILE A 45 14.16 -15.51 8.50
C ILE A 45 14.24 -15.98 9.94
N ARG A 46 13.21 -15.68 10.74
CA ARG A 46 13.10 -16.05 12.15
C ARG A 46 12.29 -17.32 12.37
N GLY A 47 11.17 -17.45 11.65
CA GLY A 47 10.21 -18.53 11.85
C GLY A 47 9.20 -18.62 10.72
N PHE A 48 8.45 -19.72 10.74
CA PHE A 48 7.37 -20.04 9.83
C PHE A 48 6.31 -20.79 10.64
N GLU A 49 5.06 -20.38 10.52
CA GLU A 49 3.94 -20.89 11.30
C GLU A 49 2.72 -21.05 10.39
N CYS A 50 2.06 -22.21 10.44
CA CYS A 50 0.83 -22.47 9.69
C CYS A 50 -0.32 -22.80 10.65
N GLY A 51 -1.48 -22.21 10.36
CA GLY A 51 -2.80 -22.65 10.78
C GLY A 51 -3.69 -22.65 9.55
N ASP A 52 -4.76 -21.87 9.56
CA ASP A 52 -5.60 -21.63 8.35
C ASP A 52 -4.81 -20.93 7.23
N ASN A 53 -3.82 -20.12 7.61
CA ASN A 53 -2.87 -19.50 6.69
C ASN A 53 -1.43 -19.78 7.18
N CYS A 54 -0.48 -19.70 6.24
CA CYS A 54 0.94 -19.85 6.54
C CYS A 54 1.65 -18.50 6.52
N TYR A 55 2.39 -18.22 7.58
CA TYR A 55 3.07 -16.95 7.83
C TYR A 55 4.57 -17.16 7.92
N LEU A 56 5.32 -16.20 7.40
CA LEU A 56 6.76 -16.11 7.58
C LEU A 56 7.06 -14.93 8.51
N THR A 57 8.05 -15.09 9.38
CA THR A 57 8.53 -14.00 10.25
C THR A 57 9.93 -13.60 9.82
N ILE A 58 10.08 -12.34 9.41
CA ILE A 58 11.38 -11.73 9.06
C ILE A 58 11.75 -10.72 10.14
N VAL A 59 12.94 -10.86 10.74
CA VAL A 59 13.51 -9.79 11.59
C VAL A 59 14.27 -8.84 10.68
N ASP A 60 13.80 -7.61 10.57
CA ASP A 60 14.39 -6.61 9.69
C ASP A 60 15.71 -6.01 10.24
N ARG A 61 16.31 -5.09 9.48
CA ARG A 61 17.55 -4.41 9.89
C ARG A 61 17.42 -3.55 11.15
N LYS A 62 16.20 -3.10 11.47
CA LYS A 62 15.88 -2.35 12.69
C LYS A 62 15.54 -3.26 13.86
N LYS A 63 15.71 -4.59 13.69
CA LYS A 63 15.36 -5.62 14.68
C LYS A 63 13.86 -5.70 14.97
N ALA A 64 13.02 -5.17 14.09
CA ALA A 64 11.57 -5.33 14.19
C ALA A 64 11.13 -6.61 13.48
N GLU A 65 10.15 -7.30 14.06
CA GLU A 65 9.51 -8.44 13.42
C GLU A 65 8.52 -7.97 12.36
N GLN A 66 8.63 -8.58 11.19
CA GLN A 66 7.76 -8.37 10.04
C GLN A 66 7.08 -9.71 9.78
N VAL A 67 5.80 -9.80 10.15
CA VAL A 67 5.00 -11.02 9.99
C VAL A 67 4.06 -10.85 8.81
N GLY A 68 4.16 -11.74 7.83
CA GLY A 68 3.34 -11.67 6.62
C GLY A 68 3.04 -13.04 6.05
N LEU A 69 1.99 -13.12 5.23
CA LEU A 69 1.63 -14.34 4.51
C LEU A 69 2.81 -14.81 3.66
N CYS A 70 3.10 -16.12 3.72
CA CYS A 70 4.12 -16.74 2.89
C CYS A 70 3.53 -17.03 1.51
N ALA A 71 3.70 -16.09 0.58
CA ALA A 71 3.10 -16.11 -0.76
C ALA A 71 4.15 -16.06 -1.88
N ALA A 72 5.41 -16.33 -1.56
CA ALA A 72 6.49 -16.45 -2.54
C ALA A 72 6.53 -17.88 -3.08
N PRO A 73 7.10 -18.13 -4.27
CA PRO A 73 7.16 -19.47 -4.85
C PRO A 73 7.78 -20.53 -3.92
N GLU A 74 8.80 -20.15 -3.14
CA GLU A 74 9.42 -21.07 -2.18
C GLU A 74 8.47 -21.51 -1.06
N CYS A 75 7.49 -20.67 -0.74
CA CYS A 75 6.47 -20.97 0.27
C CYS A 75 5.50 -22.06 -0.17
N GLU A 76 5.33 -22.34 -1.47
CA GLU A 76 4.37 -23.35 -1.96
C GLU A 76 4.61 -24.70 -1.27
N SER A 77 5.83 -25.21 -1.39
CA SER A 77 6.23 -26.47 -0.75
C SER A 77 6.18 -26.42 0.78
N TRP A 78 6.41 -25.24 1.39
CA TRP A 78 6.39 -25.09 2.86
C TRP A 78 4.96 -25.08 3.38
N ASN A 79 4.05 -24.45 2.64
CA ASN A 79 2.63 -24.36 2.95
C ASN A 79 1.99 -25.75 2.80
N GLU A 80 2.25 -26.46 1.70
CA GLU A 80 1.76 -27.84 1.49
C GLU A 80 2.19 -28.79 2.61
N GLN A 81 3.44 -28.68 3.05
CA GLN A 81 3.98 -29.53 4.11
C GLN A 81 3.69 -28.99 5.51
N THR A 82 3.09 -27.80 5.61
CA THR A 82 2.90 -27.05 6.87
C THR A 82 4.19 -26.81 7.65
N VAL A 83 5.35 -26.90 6.99
CA VAL A 83 6.67 -26.76 7.60
C VAL A 83 7.69 -26.18 6.62
N MET A 84 8.45 -25.19 7.10
CA MET A 84 9.62 -24.67 6.39
C MET A 84 10.87 -25.50 6.74
N PRO A 85 11.67 -25.96 5.76
CA PRO A 85 12.91 -26.67 6.03
C PRO A 85 13.87 -25.86 6.92
N SER A 86 14.45 -26.51 7.94
CA SER A 86 15.27 -25.86 8.97
C SER A 86 16.45 -25.06 8.42
N ARG A 87 17.00 -25.45 7.25
CA ARG A 87 18.09 -24.77 6.55
C ARG A 87 17.80 -23.31 6.18
N TYR A 88 16.52 -22.91 6.14
CA TYR A 88 16.11 -21.53 5.83
C TYR A 88 16.05 -20.63 7.07
N LYS A 89 15.90 -21.20 8.27
CA LYS A 89 15.91 -20.42 9.52
C LYS A 89 17.29 -19.77 9.70
N GLY A 90 17.30 -18.47 9.98
CA GLY A 90 18.53 -17.70 10.10
C GLY A 90 19.13 -17.22 8.77
N LYS A 91 18.55 -17.58 7.61
CA LYS A 91 19.03 -17.07 6.32
C LYS A 91 18.69 -15.59 6.17
N ARG A 92 19.64 -14.84 5.61
CA ARG A 92 19.42 -13.45 5.22
C ARG A 92 18.65 -13.41 3.91
N VAL A 93 17.68 -12.52 3.82
CA VAL A 93 16.82 -12.38 2.65
C VAL A 93 16.51 -10.92 2.35
N THR A 94 16.23 -10.63 1.08
CA THR A 94 15.40 -9.49 0.70
C THR A 94 14.07 -10.01 0.19
N VAL A 95 12.98 -9.57 0.81
CA VAL A 95 11.62 -9.93 0.41
C VAL A 95 10.93 -8.76 -0.28
N THR A 96 10.16 -9.06 -1.32
CA THR A 96 9.19 -8.13 -1.89
C THR A 96 7.85 -8.31 -1.18
N VAL A 97 7.28 -7.19 -0.75
CA VAL A 97 6.03 -7.14 0.01
C VAL A 97 4.90 -6.67 -0.90
N GLY A 98 3.76 -7.37 -0.82
CA GLY A 98 2.47 -6.96 -1.37
C GLY A 98 1.34 -7.23 -0.37
N GLN A 99 0.11 -7.28 -0.87
CA GLN A 99 -1.06 -7.72 -0.10
C GLN A 99 -1.43 -9.17 -0.44
N GLY A 100 -1.98 -9.89 0.53
CA GLY A 100 -2.54 -11.23 0.36
C GLY A 100 -3.80 -11.39 1.21
N GLN A 101 -4.68 -12.29 0.78
CA GLN A 101 -5.92 -12.59 1.48
C GLN A 101 -5.65 -13.58 2.62
N GLN A 102 -6.19 -13.29 3.80
CA GLN A 102 -6.33 -14.26 4.88
C GLN A 102 -7.64 -15.00 4.71
N VAL A 103 -7.61 -16.32 4.87
CA VAL A 103 -8.81 -17.17 4.83
C VAL A 103 -9.05 -17.85 6.18
N ASP A 104 -10.29 -18.22 6.48
CA ASP A 104 -10.63 -19.10 7.60
C ASP A 104 -10.46 -20.59 7.23
N ASP A 105 -10.76 -21.48 8.17
CA ASP A 105 -10.72 -22.94 8.01
C ASP A 105 -11.66 -23.48 6.91
N SER A 106 -12.66 -22.69 6.54
CA SER A 106 -13.68 -22.99 5.54
C SER A 106 -13.34 -22.37 4.17
N GLY A 107 -12.21 -21.64 4.08
CA GLY A 107 -11.74 -20.96 2.88
C GLY A 107 -12.39 -19.60 2.62
N ASN A 108 -13.16 -19.04 3.55
CA ASN A 108 -13.75 -17.72 3.41
C ASN A 108 -12.71 -16.63 3.65
N VAL A 109 -12.71 -15.59 2.81
CA VAL A 109 -11.79 -14.45 2.95
C VAL A 109 -12.17 -13.61 4.17
N MET A 110 -11.23 -13.46 5.11
CA MET A 110 -11.38 -12.65 6.32
C MET A 110 -10.82 -11.23 6.19
N GLY A 111 -9.99 -10.98 5.18
CA GLY A 111 -9.41 -9.67 4.90
C GLY A 111 -8.08 -9.76 4.15
N GLU A 112 -7.44 -8.60 3.97
CA GLU A 112 -6.12 -8.49 3.36
C GLU A 112 -5.05 -8.10 4.37
N MET A 113 -3.84 -8.62 4.19
CA MET A 113 -2.68 -8.24 4.98
C MET A 113 -1.38 -8.31 4.18
N MET A 114 -0.30 -7.88 4.82
CA MET A 114 1.05 -8.02 4.29
C MET A 114 1.35 -9.46 3.86
N ALA A 115 1.85 -9.62 2.63
CA ALA A 115 2.31 -10.87 2.07
C ALA A 115 3.71 -10.72 1.48
N PHE A 116 4.57 -11.71 1.70
CA PHE A 116 5.86 -11.79 1.03
C PHE A 116 5.67 -12.48 -0.31
N LYS A 117 5.73 -11.71 -1.40
CA LYS A 117 5.48 -12.17 -2.77
C LYS A 117 6.72 -12.71 -3.48
N LYS A 118 7.90 -12.38 -2.97
CA LYS A 118 9.18 -12.86 -3.49
C LYS A 118 10.19 -12.92 -2.36
N ILE A 119 10.99 -13.98 -2.33
CA ILE A 119 12.13 -14.12 -1.43
C ILE A 119 13.40 -14.15 -2.29
N ILE A 120 14.39 -13.34 -1.94
CA ILE A 120 15.74 -13.40 -2.52
C ILE A 120 16.68 -13.73 -1.38
N PHE A 121 17.26 -14.92 -1.38
CA PHE A 121 18.28 -15.32 -0.42
C PHE A 121 19.56 -14.53 -0.66
N LEU A 122 20.16 -14.04 0.42
CA LEU A 122 21.41 -13.32 0.42
C LEU A 122 22.47 -14.23 1.04
N ASP A 123 23.51 -14.51 0.28
CA ASP A 123 24.64 -15.35 0.70
C ASP A 123 25.39 -14.76 1.93
#